data_AF-A0A350WRP2-F1
#
_entry.id   AF-A0A350WRP2-F1
#
_cell.length_a   1.000
_cell.length_b   1.000
_cell.length_c   1.000
_cell.angle_alpha   90.00
_cell.angle_beta   90.00
_cell.angle_gamma   90.00
#
_symmetry.space_group_name_H-M   'P 1'
#
loop_
_entity.id
_entity.type
_entity.pdbx_description
1 polymer ?
#
loop_
_entity_poly.entity_id
_entity_poly.type
_entity_poly.pdbx_seq_one_letter_code
_entity_poly.pdbx_strand_id
1 'polypeptide(L)'
;APIPPEKRLERYLNILAGNKIRMTPNLQRPLVIYKIFDLVKATPEVTFNQLKEIAQTYFANATPKVDPQLVMDTLHQLFHTFCFEFDSDSNERIMNRKMSLPQETQSPADLLNKCDQKMLQLIIGDLGASEPLDKEIAAQILYGGARNPKVLDHIQELVDAENQV
;
A
#
# COMPACT_ATOMS: atom_id res chain seq x y z
N ALA A 1 9.95 30.54 -0.60
CA ALA A 1 9.98 29.98 -1.97
C ALA A 1 9.27 28.62 -1.94
N PRO A 2 8.57 28.21 -3.01
CA PRO A 2 7.95 26.88 -3.07
C PRO A 2 9.02 25.79 -2.90
N ILE A 3 8.70 24.72 -2.17
CA ILE A 3 9.57 23.55 -2.06
C ILE A 3 9.64 22.87 -3.45
N PRO A 4 10.83 22.63 -4.02
CA PRO A 4 10.98 21.90 -5.28
C PRO A 4 10.35 20.49 -5.23
N PRO A 5 9.88 19.95 -6.38
CA PRO A 5 9.26 18.62 -6.44
C PRO A 5 10.12 17.51 -5.83
N GLU A 6 11.44 17.50 -6.06
CA GLU A 6 12.32 16.48 -5.49
C GLU A 6 12.34 16.49 -3.96
N LYS A 7 12.27 17.69 -3.34
CA LYS A 7 12.21 17.84 -1.89
C LYS A 7 10.83 17.46 -1.33
N ARG A 8 9.76 17.58 -2.12
CA ARG A 8 8.42 17.09 -1.75
C ARG A 8 8.36 15.57 -1.75
N LEU A 9 8.92 14.93 -2.79
CA LEU A 9 9.02 13.48 -2.86
C LEU A 9 9.78 12.92 -1.66
N GLU A 10 10.97 13.44 -1.40
CA GLU A 10 11.78 13.03 -0.25
C GLU A 10 11.02 13.19 1.07
N ARG A 11 10.30 14.32 1.24
CA ARG A 11 9.48 14.54 2.43
C ARG A 11 8.38 13.50 2.58
N TYR A 12 7.63 13.18 1.53
CA TYR A 12 6.54 12.20 1.62
C TYR A 12 7.07 10.80 1.93
N LEU A 13 8.20 10.42 1.31
CA LEU A 13 8.89 9.16 1.62
C LEU A 13 9.37 9.13 3.08
N ASN A 14 9.87 10.24 3.62
CA ASN A 14 10.28 10.33 5.02
C ASN A 14 9.10 10.20 5.99
N ILE A 15 7.93 10.78 5.66
CA ILE A 15 6.70 10.62 6.45
C ILE A 15 6.29 9.14 6.50
N LEU A 16 6.25 8.48 5.35
CA LEU A 16 5.93 7.05 5.26
C LEU A 16 6.96 6.20 6.03
N ALA A 17 8.25 6.51 5.89
CA ALA A 17 9.32 5.81 6.60
C ALA A 17 9.21 5.97 8.13
N GLY A 18 8.81 7.15 8.61
CA GLY A 18 8.50 7.40 10.03
C GLY A 18 7.37 6.50 10.54
N ASN A 19 6.44 6.11 9.66
CA ASN A 19 5.36 5.16 9.92
C ASN A 19 5.74 3.70 9.58
N LYS A 20 7.03 3.40 9.44
CA LYS A 20 7.59 2.07 9.09
C LYS A 20 7.16 1.55 7.71
N ILE A 21 6.66 2.42 6.85
CA ILE A 21 6.28 2.10 5.47
C ILE A 21 7.45 2.45 4.56
N ARG A 22 8.14 1.42 4.06
CA ARG A 22 9.16 1.60 3.02
C ARG A 22 8.46 1.68 1.67
N MET A 23 8.82 2.71 0.90
CA MET A 23 8.19 2.98 -0.38
C MET A 23 9.25 3.35 -1.41
N THR A 24 9.20 2.66 -2.55
CA THR A 24 9.98 3.00 -3.74
C THR A 24 8.98 3.15 -4.89
N PRO A 25 8.91 4.32 -5.55
CA PRO A 25 8.07 4.52 -6.73
C PRO A 25 8.21 3.40 -7.75
N ASN A 26 7.14 2.66 -8.02
CA ASN A 26 7.18 1.54 -8.95
C ASN A 26 5.81 1.29 -9.63
N LEU A 27 5.85 1.12 -10.94
CA LEU A 27 4.67 0.89 -11.80
C LEU A 27 4.01 -0.47 -11.56
N GLN A 28 4.76 -1.45 -11.06
CA GLN A 28 4.29 -2.82 -10.85
C GLN A 28 3.61 -3.01 -9.49
N ARG A 29 3.69 -2.04 -8.57
CA ARG A 29 3.11 -2.15 -7.23
C ARG A 29 1.61 -2.53 -7.24
N PRO A 30 0.74 -1.91 -8.06
CA PRO A 30 -0.67 -2.32 -8.13
C PRO A 30 -0.86 -3.79 -8.52
N LEU A 31 -0.05 -4.30 -9.47
CA LEU A 31 -0.10 -5.70 -9.90
C LEU A 31 0.31 -6.65 -8.77
N VAL A 32 1.30 -6.25 -7.97
CA VAL A 32 1.72 -7.01 -6.78
C VAL A 32 0.59 -7.09 -5.76
N ILE A 33 -0.06 -5.97 -5.45
CA ILE A 33 -1.20 -5.93 -4.53
C ILE A 33 -2.35 -6.80 -5.03
N TYR A 34 -2.68 -6.72 -6.32
CA TYR A 34 -3.75 -7.53 -6.90
C TYR A 34 -3.47 -9.02 -6.75
N LYS A 35 -2.22 -9.42 -6.97
CA LYS A 35 -1.86 -10.82 -6.78
C LYS A 35 -1.88 -11.24 -5.32
N ILE A 36 -1.47 -10.38 -4.40
CA ILE A 36 -1.53 -10.67 -2.96
C ILE A 36 -2.98 -10.92 -2.53
N PHE A 37 -3.95 -10.13 -3.02
CA PHE A 37 -5.38 -10.38 -2.80
C PHE A 37 -5.76 -11.82 -3.21
N ASP A 38 -5.39 -12.23 -4.44
CA ASP A 38 -5.70 -13.58 -4.93
C ASP A 38 -5.07 -14.67 -4.07
N LEU A 39 -3.82 -14.47 -3.64
CA LEU A 39 -3.09 -15.45 -2.82
C LEU A 39 -3.74 -15.64 -1.44
N VAL A 40 -4.21 -14.55 -0.82
CA VAL A 40 -4.93 -14.62 0.46
C VAL A 40 -6.28 -15.29 0.29
N LYS A 41 -7.04 -14.96 -0.77
CA LYS A 41 -8.33 -15.64 -1.06
C LYS A 41 -8.16 -17.12 -1.36
N ALA A 42 -7.07 -17.52 -2.01
CA ALA A 42 -6.78 -18.91 -2.34
C ALA A 42 -6.23 -19.73 -1.16
N THR A 43 -5.79 -19.07 -0.08
CA THR A 43 -5.16 -19.73 1.07
C THR A 43 -5.87 -19.34 2.37
N PRO A 44 -7.00 -19.99 2.69
CA PRO A 44 -7.69 -19.78 3.96
C PRO A 44 -6.74 -20.00 5.15
N GLU A 45 -6.93 -19.22 6.21
CA GLU A 45 -6.16 -19.32 7.46
C GLU A 45 -4.64 -19.11 7.33
N VAL A 46 -4.18 -18.49 6.25
CA VAL A 46 -2.78 -18.13 6.05
C VAL A 46 -2.31 -17.14 7.13
N THR A 47 -1.06 -17.24 7.55
CA THR A 47 -0.39 -16.25 8.41
C THR A 47 0.39 -15.25 7.58
N PHE A 48 0.74 -14.08 8.13
CA PHE A 48 1.53 -13.10 7.37
C PHE A 48 2.93 -13.64 6.98
N ASN A 49 3.55 -14.46 7.83
CA ASN A 49 4.82 -15.10 7.50
C ASN A 49 4.69 -16.08 6.33
N GLN A 50 3.64 -16.91 6.31
CA GLN A 50 3.38 -17.82 5.20
C GLN A 50 3.04 -17.06 3.90
N LEU A 51 2.26 -15.97 3.97
CA LEU A 51 1.95 -15.17 2.80
C LEU A 51 3.23 -14.60 2.15
N LYS A 52 4.20 -14.14 2.95
CA LYS A 52 5.49 -13.67 2.43
C LYS A 52 6.21 -14.76 1.62
N GLU A 53 6.31 -15.95 2.18
CA GLU A 53 6.95 -17.09 1.51
C GLU A 53 6.23 -17.50 0.21
N ILE A 54 4.89 -17.54 0.25
CA ILE A 54 4.05 -17.84 -0.91
C ILE A 54 4.23 -16.79 -2.00
N ALA A 55 4.17 -15.49 -1.65
CA ALA A 55 4.31 -14.40 -2.59
C ALA A 55 5.71 -14.36 -3.22
N GLN A 56 6.76 -14.53 -2.41
CA GLN A 56 8.14 -14.61 -2.91
C GLN A 56 8.29 -15.77 -3.91
N THR A 57 7.75 -16.95 -3.58
CA THR A 57 7.80 -18.12 -4.46
C THR A 57 7.03 -17.89 -5.76
N TYR A 58 5.85 -17.25 -5.68
CA TYR A 58 5.06 -16.91 -6.86
C TYR A 58 5.82 -15.95 -7.78
N PHE A 59 6.33 -14.84 -7.25
CA PHE A 59 6.98 -13.81 -8.04
C PHE A 59 8.39 -14.18 -8.53
N ALA A 60 9.09 -15.09 -7.83
CA ALA A 60 10.35 -15.64 -8.31
C ALA A 60 10.21 -16.36 -9.67
N ASN A 61 9.02 -16.92 -9.93
CA ASN A 61 8.69 -17.63 -11.16
C ASN A 61 7.82 -16.81 -12.13
N ALA A 62 7.51 -15.55 -11.79
CA ALA A 62 6.64 -14.71 -12.62
C ALA A 62 7.35 -14.22 -13.90
N THR A 63 6.57 -14.12 -14.97
CA THR A 63 6.97 -13.47 -16.23
C THR A 63 5.91 -12.42 -16.58
N PRO A 64 6.26 -11.13 -16.67
CA PRO A 64 7.60 -10.54 -16.50
C PRO A 64 8.13 -10.65 -15.07
N LYS A 65 9.46 -10.61 -14.92
CA LYS A 65 10.09 -10.59 -13.60
C LYS A 65 9.67 -9.34 -12.82
N VAL A 66 9.35 -9.55 -11.55
CA VAL A 66 9.07 -8.50 -10.57
C VAL A 66 10.24 -8.48 -9.59
N ASP A 67 10.70 -7.28 -9.22
CA ASP A 67 11.76 -7.13 -8.22
C ASP A 67 11.33 -7.77 -6.87
N PRO A 68 12.09 -8.73 -6.33
CA PRO A 68 11.78 -9.34 -5.03
C PRO A 68 11.63 -8.31 -3.90
N GLN A 69 12.40 -7.22 -3.93
CA GLN A 69 12.30 -6.18 -2.91
C GLN A 69 10.97 -5.44 -2.98
N LEU A 70 10.47 -5.17 -4.20
CA LEU A 70 9.15 -4.58 -4.41
C LEU A 70 8.05 -5.45 -3.79
N VAL A 71 8.12 -6.77 -3.96
CA VAL A 71 7.15 -7.71 -3.40
C VAL A 71 7.13 -7.62 -1.87
N MET A 72 8.30 -7.62 -1.26
CA MET A 72 8.44 -7.55 0.20
C MET A 72 8.00 -6.21 0.78
N ASP A 73 8.38 -5.10 0.14
CA ASP A 73 7.95 -3.77 0.55
C ASP A 73 6.43 -3.62 0.41
N THR A 74 5.84 -4.16 -0.66
CA THR A 74 4.38 -4.13 -0.87
C THR A 74 3.65 -4.94 0.21
N LEU A 75 4.14 -6.11 0.60
CA LEU A 75 3.57 -6.88 1.71
C LEU A 75 3.66 -6.12 3.04
N HIS A 76 4.79 -5.46 3.31
CA HIS A 76 4.95 -4.64 4.50
C HIS A 76 4.06 -3.39 4.48
N GLN A 77 3.84 -2.78 3.32
CA GLN A 77 2.87 -1.69 3.16
C GLN A 77 1.49 -2.17 3.58
N LEU A 78 0.98 -3.27 2.99
CA LEU A 78 -0.33 -3.84 3.33
C LEU A 78 -0.47 -4.16 4.83
N PHE A 79 0.59 -4.67 5.45
CA PHE A 79 0.63 -4.92 6.89
C PHE A 79 0.51 -3.62 7.71
N HIS A 80 1.29 -2.60 7.37
CA HIS A 80 1.29 -1.32 8.08
C HIS A 80 0.09 -0.41 7.76
N THR A 81 -0.64 -0.70 6.69
CA THR A 81 -1.87 0.00 6.30
C THR A 81 -3.14 -0.74 6.69
N PHE A 82 -3.06 -1.68 7.64
CA PHE A 82 -4.21 -2.41 8.20
C PHE A 82 -5.09 -3.08 7.12
N CYS A 83 -4.45 -3.61 6.07
CA CYS A 83 -5.14 -4.30 4.99
C CYS A 83 -5.44 -5.77 5.29
N PHE A 84 -5.08 -6.23 6.49
CA PHE A 84 -5.36 -7.57 7.01
C PHE A 84 -5.96 -7.47 8.41
N GLU A 85 -6.92 -8.35 8.68
CA GLU A 85 -7.40 -8.63 10.03
C GLU A 85 -6.66 -9.85 10.55
N PHE A 86 -6.30 -9.83 11.83
CA PHE A 86 -5.59 -10.92 12.49
C PHE A 86 -6.47 -11.49 13.59
N ASP A 87 -6.43 -12.81 13.76
CA ASP A 87 -7.12 -13.50 14.84
C ASP A 87 -6.79 -12.86 16.21
N SER A 88 -7.80 -12.30 16.86
CA SER A 88 -7.66 -11.61 18.14
C SER A 88 -7.46 -12.56 19.31
N ASP A 89 -7.93 -13.80 19.17
CA ASP A 89 -7.98 -14.78 20.26
C ASP A 89 -6.67 -15.57 20.37
N SER A 90 -5.77 -15.42 19.40
CA SER A 90 -4.45 -16.03 19.40
C SER A 90 -3.46 -15.29 20.31
N ASN A 91 -2.75 -16.06 21.14
CA ASN A 91 -1.64 -15.59 21.96
C ASN A 91 -0.32 -15.47 21.19
N GLU A 92 -0.29 -15.80 19.90
CA GLU A 92 0.92 -15.72 19.09
C GLU A 92 1.30 -14.28 18.74
N ARG A 93 2.54 -14.09 18.25
CA ARG A 93 2.94 -12.82 17.65
C ARG A 93 2.09 -12.54 16.42
N ILE A 94 1.73 -11.28 16.19
CA ILE A 94 0.80 -10.87 15.12
C ILE A 94 1.09 -11.51 13.75
N MET A 95 2.37 -11.62 13.35
CA MET A 95 2.77 -12.18 12.05
C MET A 95 2.58 -13.70 11.92
N ASN A 96 2.39 -14.40 13.05
CA ASN A 96 2.09 -15.84 13.10
C ASN A 96 0.60 -16.11 13.30
N ARG A 97 -0.19 -15.09 13.58
CA ARG A 97 -1.65 -15.25 13.69
C ARG A 97 -2.23 -15.49 12.32
N LYS A 98 -3.30 -16.28 12.28
CA LYS A 98 -4.16 -16.42 11.11
C LYS A 98 -4.68 -15.04 10.73
N MET A 99 -4.67 -14.74 9.43
CA MET A 99 -5.17 -13.48 8.91
C MET A 99 -6.21 -13.68 7.82
N SER A 100 -7.03 -12.65 7.65
CA SER A 100 -8.04 -12.54 6.59
C SER A 100 -8.01 -11.16 5.97
N LEU A 101 -8.61 -11.04 4.79
CA LEU A 101 -8.97 -9.74 4.25
C LEU A 101 -10.15 -9.19 5.05
N PRO A 102 -10.18 -7.88 5.35
CA PRO A 102 -11.33 -7.22 5.95
C PRO A 102 -12.62 -7.45 5.14
N GLN A 103 -13.76 -7.45 5.82
CA GLN A 103 -15.06 -7.75 5.17
C GLN A 103 -15.42 -6.76 4.05
N GLU A 104 -14.96 -5.52 4.12
CA GLU A 104 -15.16 -4.51 3.08
C GLU A 104 -14.27 -4.73 1.84
N THR A 105 -13.25 -5.58 1.94
CA THR A 105 -12.27 -5.82 0.86
C THR A 105 -12.71 -7.00 -0.01
N GLN A 106 -13.54 -6.73 -1.01
CA GLN A 106 -14.18 -7.74 -1.86
C GLN A 106 -13.46 -7.94 -3.20
N SER A 107 -12.60 -7.02 -3.59
CA SER A 107 -11.85 -7.06 -4.84
C SER A 107 -10.38 -6.66 -4.65
N PRO A 108 -9.51 -7.00 -5.62
CA PRO A 108 -8.14 -6.49 -5.68
C PRO A 108 -8.06 -4.95 -5.64
N ALA A 109 -9.04 -4.27 -6.25
CA ALA A 109 -9.12 -2.82 -6.27
C ALA A 109 -9.42 -2.25 -4.88
N ASP A 110 -10.29 -2.90 -4.10
CA ASP A 110 -10.58 -2.48 -2.72
C ASP A 110 -9.33 -2.56 -1.84
N LEU A 111 -8.53 -3.62 -2.00
CA LEU A 111 -7.28 -3.79 -1.24
C LEU A 111 -6.27 -2.69 -1.60
N LEU A 112 -6.13 -2.38 -2.89
CA LEU A 112 -5.28 -1.29 -3.38
C LEU A 112 -5.75 0.05 -2.80
N ASN A 113 -7.04 0.36 -2.94
CA ASN A 113 -7.62 1.62 -2.48
C ASN A 113 -7.45 1.79 -0.97
N LYS A 114 -7.70 0.73 -0.17
CA LYS A 114 -7.50 0.77 1.28
C LYS A 114 -6.05 1.06 1.66
N CYS A 115 -5.10 0.40 0.98
CA CYS A 115 -3.67 0.62 1.20
C CYS A 115 -3.25 2.06 0.83
N ASP A 116 -3.67 2.52 -0.34
CA ASP A 116 -3.32 3.83 -0.87
C ASP A 116 -3.94 4.95 -0.05
N GLN A 117 -5.23 4.84 0.29
CA GLN A 117 -5.93 5.78 1.16
C GLN A 117 -5.21 5.93 2.50
N LYS A 118 -4.85 4.82 3.16
CA LYS A 118 -4.16 4.90 4.46
C LYS A 118 -2.79 5.58 4.35
N MET A 119 -2.03 5.33 3.27
CA MET A 119 -0.77 6.03 3.05
C MET A 119 -0.96 7.52 2.80
N LEU A 120 -1.95 7.90 2.01
CA LEU A 120 -2.28 9.31 1.75
C LEU A 120 -2.70 10.02 3.03
N GLN A 121 -3.51 9.38 3.89
CA GLN A 121 -3.88 9.89 5.20
C GLN A 121 -2.67 10.14 6.10
N LEU A 122 -1.70 9.22 6.13
CA LEU A 122 -0.47 9.40 6.92
C LEU A 122 0.33 10.60 6.42
N ILE A 123 0.39 10.80 5.10
CA ILE A 123 1.05 11.97 4.50
C ILE A 123 0.30 13.25 4.87
N ILE A 124 -1.01 13.32 4.61
CA ILE A 124 -1.84 14.49 4.88
C ILE A 124 -1.80 14.86 6.36
N GLY A 125 -1.92 13.88 7.26
CA GLY A 125 -1.89 14.08 8.70
C GLY A 125 -0.58 14.70 9.19
N ASP A 126 0.56 14.34 8.61
CA ASP A 126 1.86 14.91 8.96
C ASP A 126 2.10 16.30 8.32
N LEU A 127 1.66 16.49 7.07
CA LEU A 127 1.71 17.81 6.41
C LEU A 127 0.89 18.86 7.15
N GLY A 128 -0.24 18.45 7.72
CA GLY A 128 -1.17 19.32 8.42
C GLY A 128 -1.92 20.30 7.51
N ALA A 129 -2.77 21.14 8.12
CA ALA A 129 -3.67 22.02 7.36
C ALA A 129 -2.97 23.12 6.53
N SER A 130 -1.70 23.40 6.81
CA SER A 130 -0.94 24.46 6.12
C SER A 130 -0.35 24.03 4.78
N GLU A 131 -0.35 22.74 4.46
CA GLU A 131 0.31 22.23 3.25
C GLU A 131 -0.58 21.19 2.55
N PRO A 132 -1.20 21.56 1.41
CA PRO A 132 -2.03 20.62 0.66
C PRO A 132 -1.18 19.51 0.05
N LEU A 133 -1.76 18.33 -0.05
CA LEU A 133 -1.15 17.19 -0.74
C LEU A 133 -0.90 17.52 -2.22
N ASP A 134 0.32 17.28 -2.69
CA ASP A 134 0.70 17.30 -4.09
C ASP A 134 0.35 15.96 -4.75
N LYS A 135 -0.70 15.97 -5.58
CA LYS A 135 -1.23 14.76 -6.22
C LYS A 135 -0.26 14.15 -7.23
N GLU A 136 0.60 14.94 -7.86
CA GLU A 136 1.58 14.41 -8.82
C GLU A 136 2.67 13.63 -8.09
N ILE A 137 3.12 14.15 -6.94
CA ILE A 137 4.06 13.44 -6.08
C ILE A 137 3.40 12.20 -5.47
N ALA A 138 2.15 12.28 -5.04
CA ALA A 138 1.39 11.11 -4.60
C ALA A 138 1.28 10.04 -5.71
N ALA A 139 0.98 10.44 -6.95
CA ALA A 139 0.93 9.52 -8.10
C ALA A 139 2.29 8.91 -8.41
N GLN A 140 3.36 9.69 -8.28
CA GLN A 140 4.73 9.21 -8.41
C GLN A 140 5.01 8.12 -7.38
N ILE A 141 4.66 8.36 -6.12
CA ILE A 141 4.86 7.40 -5.03
C ILE A 141 4.05 6.13 -5.26
N LEU A 142 2.74 6.24 -5.43
CA LEU A 142 1.83 5.08 -5.45
C LEU A 142 1.90 4.26 -6.74
N TYR A 143 2.11 4.93 -7.87
CA TYR A 143 1.95 4.33 -9.20
C TYR A 143 3.17 4.53 -10.12
N GLY A 144 4.27 5.10 -9.62
CA GLY A 144 5.46 5.40 -10.42
C GLY A 144 5.30 6.57 -11.40
N GLY A 145 4.23 7.36 -11.27
CA GLY A 145 4.03 8.63 -11.99
C GLY A 145 2.59 8.88 -12.42
N ALA A 146 2.27 10.15 -12.69
CA ALA A 146 0.98 10.56 -13.27
C ALA A 146 1.00 10.40 -14.80
N ARG A 147 0.81 9.17 -15.29
CA ARG A 147 0.83 8.87 -16.73
C ARG A 147 -0.44 9.29 -17.47
N ASN A 148 -1.52 9.55 -16.74
CA ASN A 148 -2.83 9.91 -17.27
C ASN A 148 -3.57 10.76 -16.22
N PRO A 149 -4.33 11.80 -16.61
CA PRO A 149 -5.19 12.58 -15.71
C PRO A 149 -6.05 11.75 -14.76
N LYS A 150 -6.56 10.60 -15.20
CA LYS A 150 -7.38 9.69 -14.36
C LYS A 150 -6.70 9.24 -13.06
N VAL A 151 -5.36 9.18 -13.05
CA VAL A 151 -4.61 8.83 -11.84
C VAL A 151 -4.71 9.95 -10.79
N LEU A 152 -4.67 11.20 -11.23
CA LEU A 152 -4.81 12.36 -10.34
C LEU A 152 -6.24 12.49 -9.83
N ASP A 153 -7.23 12.20 -10.68
CA ASP A 153 -8.64 12.14 -10.29
C ASP A 153 -8.86 11.05 -9.23
N HIS A 154 -8.29 9.85 -9.46
CA HIS A 154 -8.37 8.75 -8.50
C HIS A 154 -7.72 9.09 -7.16
N ILE A 155 -6.55 9.75 -7.15
CA ILE A 155 -5.92 10.21 -5.90
C ILE A 155 -6.83 11.20 -5.17
N GLN A 156 -7.49 12.10 -5.91
CA GLN A 156 -8.45 13.02 -5.30
C GLN A 156 -9.62 12.27 -4.66
N GLU A 157 -10.18 11.27 -5.34
CA GLU A 157 -11.25 10.42 -4.80
C GLU A 157 -10.83 9.71 -3.51
N LEU A 158 -9.60 9.17 -3.46
CA LEU A 158 -9.07 8.50 -2.26
C LEU A 158 -8.94 9.47 -1.07
N VAL A 159 -8.55 10.72 -1.34
CA VAL A 159 -8.46 11.78 -0.32
C VAL A 159 -9.84 12.22 0.14
N ASP A 160 -10.79 12.40 -0.78
CA ASP A 160 -12.13 12.89 -0.45
C ASP A 160 -12.98 11.86 0.30
N ALA A 161 -12.73 10.56 0.08
CA ALA A 161 -13.40 9.49 0.81
C ALA A 161 -13.16 9.55 2.34
N GLU A 162 -12.14 10.29 2.81
CA GLU A 162 -11.89 10.57 4.22
C GLU A 162 -12.91 11.55 4.82
N ASN A 163 -13.44 12.50 4.04
CA ASN A 163 -14.32 13.56 4.55
C ASN A 163 -15.77 13.08 4.81
N GLN A 164 -16.05 11.78 4.65
CA GLN A 164 -17.40 11.20 4.79
C GLN A 164 -17.53 10.22 5.97
N VAL A 165 -16.50 10.11 6.83
CA VAL A 165 -16.53 9.26 8.05
C VAL A 165 -16.34 10.09 9.31
#